data_AF-A0A9X3PUP1-F1
#
_entry.id   AF-A0A9X3PUP1-F1
#
_cell.length_a   1.000
_cell.length_b   1.000
_cell.length_c   1.000
_cell.angle_alpha   90.00
_cell.angle_beta   90.00
_cell.angle_gamma   90.00
#
_symmetry.space_group_name_H-M   'P 1'
#
loop_
_entity.id
_entity.type
_entity.pdbx_description
1 polymer ?
#
loop_
_entity_poly.entity_id
_entity_poly.type
_entity_poly.pdbx_seq_one_letter_code
_entity_poly.pdbx_strand_id
1 'polypeptide(L)'
;MGSVKLSMRTRLAKPRRSSAPVPKRRRPEALTSREREILQIIWSGLKNKEIGRRLKISVKTVEAHRANMMKKIRVSNTAQLLKAAIRDSMIDIR
;
A
#
# COMPACT_ATOMS: atom_id res chain seq x y z
N MET A 1 -71.26 3.44 20.30
CA MET A 1 -70.79 4.79 19.91
C MET A 1 -70.11 5.44 21.11
N GLY A 2 -68.98 6.11 20.92
CA GLY A 2 -68.37 6.93 21.97
C GLY A 2 -66.85 6.79 22.02
N SER A 3 -66.16 7.53 21.13
CA SER A 3 -64.74 7.88 21.27
C SER A 3 -64.48 8.51 22.66
N VAL A 4 -63.26 8.59 23.20
CA VAL A 4 -62.27 9.60 22.85
C VAL A 4 -61.01 9.38 23.70
N LYS A 5 -59.87 9.29 22.99
CA LYS A 5 -58.48 9.75 23.28
C LYS A 5 -57.85 9.52 24.67
N LEU A 6 -56.61 9.02 24.62
CA LEU A 6 -55.38 9.83 24.69
C LEU A 6 -54.32 9.11 25.53
N SER A 7 -53.26 8.60 24.90
CA SER A 7 -51.91 8.82 25.42
C SER A 7 -50.83 8.31 24.48
N MET A 8 -50.03 9.27 24.03
CA MET A 8 -48.58 9.26 24.18
C MET A 8 -47.83 8.01 23.67
N ARG A 9 -47.04 8.22 22.62
CA ARG A 9 -45.58 8.38 22.77
C ARG A 9 -44.95 8.49 21.38
N THR A 10 -44.53 9.70 21.04
CA THR A 10 -43.56 10.00 20.01
C THR A 10 -42.30 9.15 20.26
N ARG A 11 -42.02 8.17 19.40
CA ARG A 11 -40.66 7.63 19.28
C ARG A 11 -40.07 8.14 18.00
N LEU A 12 -39.12 9.06 18.15
CA LEU A 12 -38.27 9.52 17.07
C LEU A 12 -37.61 8.32 16.39
N ALA A 13 -37.91 8.12 15.12
CA ALA A 13 -37.20 7.20 14.26
C ALA A 13 -35.74 7.70 14.13
N LYS A 14 -34.78 6.94 14.67
CA LYS A 14 -33.34 7.20 14.49
C LYS A 14 -33.02 7.15 12.99
N PRO A 15 -32.43 8.21 12.39
CA PRO A 15 -31.95 8.12 11.03
C PRO A 15 -30.75 7.17 10.96
N ARG A 16 -30.82 6.34 9.93
CA ARG A 16 -29.90 5.29 9.49
C ARG A 16 -28.45 5.79 9.50
N ARG A 17 -27.62 5.36 10.45
CA ARG A 17 -26.16 5.36 10.28
C ARG A 17 -25.77 4.08 9.57
N SER A 18 -25.95 4.06 8.26
CA SER A 18 -25.20 3.18 7.38
C SER A 18 -23.74 3.63 7.45
N SER A 19 -23.00 3.16 8.46
CA SER A 19 -21.55 3.26 8.50
C SER A 19 -21.00 2.34 7.44
N ALA A 20 -21.09 2.75 6.18
CA ALA A 20 -20.33 2.16 5.10
C ALA A 20 -18.85 2.20 5.54
N PRO A 21 -18.13 1.07 5.58
CA PRO A 21 -16.73 1.08 5.94
C PRO A 21 -16.00 1.93 4.91
N VAL A 22 -15.54 3.09 5.36
CA VAL A 22 -14.64 3.97 4.60
C VAL A 22 -13.52 3.08 4.08
N PRO A 23 -13.25 3.01 2.76
CA PRO A 23 -12.19 2.17 2.25
C PRO A 23 -10.89 2.66 2.88
N LYS A 24 -10.39 1.92 3.88
CA LYS A 24 -9.07 2.13 4.44
C LYS A 24 -8.14 2.11 3.24
N ARG A 25 -7.59 3.27 2.87
CA ARG A 25 -6.50 3.37 1.90
C ARG A 25 -5.43 2.44 2.45
N ARG A 26 -5.37 1.21 1.94
CA ARG A 26 -4.41 0.20 2.42
C ARG A 26 -3.06 0.86 2.22
N ARG A 27 -2.40 1.16 3.34
CA ARG A 27 -1.03 1.66 3.30
C ARG A 27 -0.23 0.65 2.45
N PRO A 28 0.64 1.11 1.54
CA PRO A 28 1.48 0.21 0.77
C PRO A 28 2.16 -0.76 1.75
N GLU A 29 2.15 -2.05 1.40
CA GLU A 29 2.75 -3.08 2.26
C GLU A 29 4.24 -2.79 2.40
N ALA A 30 4.76 -2.88 3.63
CA ALA A 30 6.15 -2.60 3.89
C ALA A 30 7.05 -3.59 3.11
N LEU A 31 8.12 -3.06 2.52
CA LEU A 31 9.11 -3.88 1.84
C LEU A 31 9.86 -4.77 2.83
N THR A 32 10.05 -6.02 2.43
CA THR A 32 10.93 -6.96 3.12
C THR A 32 12.37 -6.45 3.13
N SER A 33 13.22 -6.97 4.02
CA SER A 33 14.62 -6.58 4.09
C SER A 33 15.35 -6.81 2.76
N ARG A 34 15.06 -7.94 2.09
CA ARG A 34 15.67 -8.27 0.79
C ARG A 34 15.22 -7.34 -0.33
N GLU A 35 13.95 -6.94 -0.33
CA GLU A 35 13.42 -5.96 -1.27
C GLU A 35 14.07 -4.58 -1.06
N ARG A 36 14.25 -4.15 0.20
CA ARG A 36 14.98 -2.91 0.52
C ARG A 36 16.43 -2.93 0.06
N GLU A 37 17.11 -4.05 0.22
CA GLU A 37 18.49 -4.22 -0.25
C GLU A 37 18.56 -4.12 -1.79
N ILE A 38 17.66 -4.81 -2.51
CA ILE A 38 17.57 -4.69 -3.97
C ILE A 38 17.28 -3.24 -4.39
N LEU A 39 16.37 -2.57 -3.68
CA LEU A 39 16.00 -1.19 -3.94
C LEU A 39 17.17 -0.21 -3.75
N GLN A 40 17.99 -0.39 -2.72
CA GLN A 40 19.23 0.39 -2.53
C GLN A 40 20.22 0.18 -3.68
N ILE A 41 20.39 -1.06 -4.13
CA ILE A 41 21.31 -1.37 -5.24
C ILE A 41 20.79 -0.77 -6.56
N ILE A 42 19.47 -0.76 -6.77
CA ILE A 42 18.83 -0.07 -7.91
C ILE A 42 19.06 1.44 -7.81
N TRP A 43 18.96 2.03 -6.62
CA TRP A 43 19.23 3.44 -6.38
C TRP A 43 20.69 3.81 -6.70
N SER A 44 21.64 2.92 -6.41
CA SER A 44 23.05 3.08 -6.82
C SER A 44 23.28 3.00 -8.34
N GLY A 45 22.24 2.80 -9.16
CA GLY A 45 22.34 2.80 -10.62
C GLY A 45 22.82 1.48 -11.24
N LEU A 46 22.88 0.39 -10.47
CA LEU A 46 23.36 -0.90 -10.95
C LEU A 46 22.32 -1.59 -11.84
N LYS A 47 22.79 -2.25 -12.91
CA LYS A 47 21.93 -3.01 -13.85
C LYS A 47 21.45 -4.32 -13.22
N ASN A 48 20.35 -4.88 -13.72
CA ASN A 48 19.79 -6.17 -13.22
C ASN A 48 20.81 -7.32 -13.18
N LYS A 49 21.71 -7.38 -14.18
CA LYS A 49 22.81 -8.36 -14.22
C LYS A 49 23.79 -8.17 -13.06
N GLU A 50 24.11 -6.94 -12.72
CA GLU A 50 25.03 -6.61 -11.61
C GLU A 50 24.37 -6.84 -10.25
N ILE A 51 23.09 -6.49 -10.11
CA ILE A 51 22.28 -6.81 -8.93
C ILE A 51 22.29 -8.32 -8.69
N GLY A 52 22.02 -9.12 -9.74
CA GLY A 52 22.04 -10.57 -9.66
C GLY A 52 23.39 -11.13 -9.23
N ARG A 53 24.49 -10.62 -9.83
CA ARG A 53 25.86 -11.00 -9.43
C ARG A 53 26.18 -10.65 -7.98
N ARG A 54 25.85 -9.43 -7.54
CA ARG A 54 26.13 -8.94 -6.18
C ARG A 54 25.36 -9.73 -5.12
N LEU A 55 24.11 -10.07 -5.43
CA LEU A 55 23.21 -10.78 -4.54
C LEU A 55 23.28 -12.31 -4.68
N LYS A 56 24.13 -12.83 -5.59
CA LYS A 56 24.26 -14.26 -5.95
C LYS A 56 22.90 -14.90 -6.33
N ILE A 57 22.07 -14.16 -7.07
CA ILE A 57 20.77 -14.62 -7.57
C ILE A 57 20.64 -14.43 -9.08
N SER A 58 19.71 -15.15 -9.71
CA SER A 58 19.46 -14.99 -11.14
C SER A 58 18.83 -13.63 -11.47
N VAL A 59 19.07 -13.14 -12.69
CA VAL A 59 18.43 -11.90 -13.19
C VAL A 59 16.91 -12.01 -13.15
N LYS A 60 16.36 -13.18 -13.50
CA LYS A 60 14.94 -13.48 -13.42
C LYS A 60 14.40 -13.34 -11.99
N THR A 61 15.19 -13.72 -10.99
CA THR A 61 14.84 -13.55 -9.57
C THR A 61 14.82 -12.07 -9.19
N VAL A 62 15.77 -11.26 -9.68
CA VAL A 62 15.76 -9.79 -9.47
C VAL A 62 14.49 -9.16 -10.06
N GLU A 63 14.08 -9.58 -11.26
CA GLU A 63 12.84 -9.11 -11.90
C GLU A 63 11.60 -9.50 -11.10
N ALA A 64 11.54 -10.74 -10.59
CA ALA A 64 10.46 -11.19 -9.72
C ALA A 64 10.37 -10.35 -8.43
N HIS A 65 11.51 -10.08 -7.78
CA HIS A 65 11.54 -9.19 -6.62
C HIS A 65 11.06 -7.77 -6.99
N ARG A 66 11.49 -7.20 -8.12
CA ARG A 66 11.01 -5.89 -8.59
C ARG A 66 9.51 -5.88 -8.83
N ALA A 67 8.96 -6.91 -9.47
CA ALA A 67 7.53 -7.03 -9.68
C ALA A 67 6.75 -7.09 -8.36
N ASN A 68 7.25 -7.83 -7.38
CA ASN A 68 6.64 -7.93 -6.05
C ASN A 68 6.70 -6.59 -5.31
N MET A 69 7.84 -5.88 -5.34
CA MET A 69 7.96 -4.53 -4.76
C MET A 69 6.97 -3.55 -5.40
N MET A 70 6.87 -3.57 -6.73
CA MET A 70 5.94 -2.72 -7.48
C MET A 70 4.48 -3.00 -7.12
N LYS A 71 4.10 -4.29 -6.96
CA LYS A 71 2.76 -4.68 -6.49
C LYS A 71 2.48 -4.20 -5.07
N LYS A 72 3.43 -4.35 -4.15
CA LYS A 72 3.30 -3.93 -2.74
C LYS A 72 3.11 -2.43 -2.59
N ILE A 73 3.90 -1.64 -3.33
CA ILE A 73 3.87 -0.17 -3.29
C ILE A 73 2.82 0.40 -4.26
N ARG A 74 2.19 -0.44 -5.10
CA ARG A 74 1.17 -0.10 -6.09
C ARG A 74 1.67 0.92 -7.12
N VAL A 75 2.85 0.66 -7.64
CA VAL A 75 3.50 1.47 -8.69
C VAL A 75 3.71 0.63 -9.93
N SER A 76 3.70 1.27 -11.10
CA SER A 76 3.78 0.57 -12.38
C SER A 76 5.18 0.60 -12.99
N ASN A 77 6.08 1.42 -12.45
CA ASN A 77 7.42 1.60 -13.00
C ASN A 77 8.46 1.73 -11.89
N THR A 78 9.70 1.39 -12.21
CA THR A 78 10.85 1.48 -11.29
C THR A 78 11.17 2.93 -10.91
N ALA A 79 11.00 3.88 -11.83
CA ALA A 79 11.13 5.30 -11.49
C ALA A 79 10.10 5.73 -10.42
N GLN A 80 8.87 5.22 -10.51
CA GLN A 80 7.84 5.47 -9.48
C GLN A 80 8.15 4.74 -8.18
N LEU A 81 8.73 3.54 -8.25
CA LEU A 81 9.22 2.80 -7.09
C LEU A 81 10.28 3.59 -6.32
N LEU A 82 11.28 4.13 -7.02
CA LEU A 82 12.32 4.97 -6.42
C LEU A 82 11.73 6.27 -5.85
N LYS A 83 10.85 6.94 -6.59
CA LYS A 83 10.17 8.15 -6.10
C LYS A 83 9.34 7.89 -4.83
N ALA A 84 8.63 6.77 -4.78
CA ALA A 84 7.88 6.35 -3.60
C ALA A 84 8.81 6.02 -2.43
N ALA A 85 9.93 5.34 -2.70
CA ALA A 85 10.90 5.00 -1.69
C ALA A 85 11.57 6.23 -1.05
N ILE A 86 11.86 7.27 -1.83
CA ILE A 86 12.37 8.55 -1.32
C ILE A 86 11.30 9.25 -0.48
N ARG A 87 10.06 9.31 -0.98
CA ARG A 87 8.92 9.94 -0.27
C ARG A 87 8.69 9.31 1.10
N ASP A 88 8.75 7.98 1.15
CA ASP A 88 8.49 7.21 2.37
C ASP A 88 9.77 7.03 3.22
N SER A 89 10.87 7.72 2.88
CA SER A 89 12.17 7.66 3.57
C SER A 89 12.75 6.23 3.69
N MET A 90 12.47 5.38 2.71
CA MET A 90 13.01 4.01 2.64
C MET A 90 14.45 3.97 2.09
N ILE A 91 14.86 5.02 1.39
CA ILE A 91 16.21 5.20 0.84
C ILE A 91 16.70 6.56 1.32
N ASP A 92 17.92 6.58 1.85
CA ASP A 92 18.60 7.80 2.25
C ASP A 92 19.35 8.38 1.04
N ILE A 93 19.08 9.65 0.72
CA ILE A 93 19.81 10.42 -0.30
C ILE A 93 20.83 11.25 0.47
N ARG A 94 22.02 10.70 0.68
CA ARG A 94 23.11 11.39 1.36
C ARG A 94 24.33 11.47 0.47
#